data_AF-A0A0S8AHX5-F1
#
_entry.id   AF-A0A0S8AHX5-F1
#
_cell.length_a   1.000
_cell.length_b   1.000
_cell.length_c   1.000
_cell.angle_alpha   90.00
_cell.angle_beta   90.00
_cell.angle_gamma   90.00
#
_symmetry.space_group_name_H-M   'P 1'
#
loop_
_entity.id
_entity.type
_entity.pdbx_description
1 polymer ?
#
loop_
_entity_poly.entity_id
_entity_poly.type
_entity_poly.pdbx_seq_one_letter_code
_entity_poly.pdbx_strand_id
1 'polypeptide(L)'
;MELFIADEHSPLYDLWSERGYRNLSVCHVDFHCDMRGLLIDRKQGKARYVWQSDPFMNRLDSGSFLAHAIMNGIVTGLRWVHDDFGGRKYDELYCVKYETDFTALPFLLMDRQSWTSLTFTEQTFADWDGPLQGEHLSLDWDGIAYADYDKNHIRRLMAEILEREFIPESIFVSRSHEYCHPDKTLWLEFIEGLEQKFKTKAVYLPSKVLAQVYPSVSWTWKIYHLMEYHILRLMRRVGIY
;
A
#
# COMPACT_ATOMS: atom_id res chain seq x y z
N MET A 1 -20.44 8.26 6.58
CA MET A 1 -19.07 8.12 6.07
C MET A 1 -18.11 8.82 7.00
N GLU A 2 -17.03 8.14 7.37
CA GLU A 2 -15.99 8.64 8.28
C GLU A 2 -14.72 8.99 7.49
N LEU A 3 -13.99 10.00 7.95
CA LEU A 3 -12.68 10.42 7.44
C LEU A 3 -11.64 10.24 8.55
N PHE A 4 -10.67 9.35 8.34
CA PHE A 4 -9.61 9.08 9.30
C PHE A 4 -8.27 9.55 8.77
N ILE A 5 -7.48 10.17 9.64
CA ILE A 5 -6.17 10.74 9.30
C ILE A 5 -5.11 10.08 10.17
N ALA A 6 -4.00 9.64 9.57
CA ALA A 6 -2.88 9.04 10.29
C ALA A 6 -1.53 9.57 9.80
N ASP A 7 -0.50 9.53 10.66
CA ASP A 7 0.87 9.89 10.28
C ASP A 7 1.58 8.78 9.47
N GLU A 8 1.03 7.56 9.49
CA GLU A 8 1.54 6.37 8.81
C GLU A 8 0.34 5.50 8.40
N HIS A 9 0.54 4.55 7.48
CA HIS A 9 -0.53 3.62 7.07
C HIS A 9 -0.83 2.51 8.08
N SER A 10 0.18 2.04 8.82
CA SER A 10 0.01 0.88 9.70
C SER A 10 -1.13 0.95 10.74
N PRO A 11 -1.51 2.12 11.31
CA PRO A 11 -2.67 2.25 12.21
C PRO A 11 -4.01 1.87 11.56
N LEU A 12 -4.10 1.89 10.24
CA LEU A 12 -5.30 1.49 9.51
C LEU A 12 -5.64 0.01 9.74
N TYR A 13 -4.62 -0.85 9.77
CA TYR A 13 -4.79 -2.26 10.09
C TYR A 13 -5.38 -2.44 11.50
N ASP A 14 -4.84 -1.71 12.49
CA ASP A 14 -5.30 -1.80 13.88
C ASP A 14 -6.76 -1.36 13.98
N LEU A 15 -7.13 -0.25 13.33
CA LEU A 15 -8.51 0.24 13.30
C LEU A 15 -9.48 -0.81 12.72
N TRP A 16 -9.14 -1.42 11.59
CA TRP A 16 -9.99 -2.46 10.99
C TRP A 16 -10.09 -3.70 11.88
N SER A 17 -8.98 -4.10 12.49
CA SER A 17 -8.93 -5.24 13.40
C SER A 17 -9.79 -4.99 14.65
N GLU A 18 -9.65 -3.84 15.29
CA GLU A 18 -10.40 -3.44 16.49
C GLU A 18 -11.91 -3.33 16.23
N ARG A 19 -12.29 -2.84 15.06
CA ARG A 19 -13.70 -2.77 14.63
C ARG A 19 -14.27 -4.11 14.16
N GLY A 20 -13.46 -5.17 14.13
CA GLY A 20 -13.87 -6.50 13.70
C GLY A 20 -14.23 -6.58 12.21
N TYR A 21 -13.69 -5.68 11.38
CA TYR A 21 -13.99 -5.65 9.95
C TYR A 21 -13.44 -6.89 9.24
N ARG A 22 -14.21 -7.40 8.27
CA ARG A 22 -13.86 -8.56 7.45
C ARG A 22 -14.39 -8.38 6.04
N ASN A 23 -13.73 -9.03 5.08
CA ASN A 23 -14.12 -9.03 3.68
C ASN A 23 -14.28 -7.63 3.07
N LEU A 24 -13.42 -6.69 3.47
CA LEU A 24 -13.42 -5.34 2.93
C LEU A 24 -12.97 -5.34 1.46
N SER A 25 -13.58 -4.46 0.68
CA SER A 25 -13.07 -4.03 -0.63
C SER A 25 -12.43 -2.66 -0.46
N VAL A 26 -11.16 -2.51 -0.86
CA VAL A 26 -10.37 -1.30 -0.65
C VAL A 26 -9.86 -0.76 -1.99
N CYS A 27 -10.16 0.50 -2.26
CA CYS A 27 -9.49 1.30 -3.27
C CYS A 27 -8.31 2.00 -2.60
N HIS A 28 -7.09 1.56 -2.90
CA HIS A 28 -5.86 2.05 -2.29
C HIS A 28 -5.11 2.90 -3.30
N VAL A 29 -5.07 4.21 -3.08
CA VAL A 29 -4.34 5.17 -3.89
C VAL A 29 -3.03 5.47 -3.20
N ASP A 30 -1.93 5.01 -3.78
CA ASP A 30 -0.63 5.03 -3.12
C ASP A 30 0.48 4.93 -4.17
N PHE A 31 1.59 5.61 -3.92
CA PHE A 31 2.80 5.46 -4.74
C PHE A 31 3.41 4.06 -4.58
N HIS A 32 3.33 3.47 -3.39
CA HIS A 32 3.83 2.16 -3.01
C HIS A 32 2.69 1.14 -2.91
N CYS A 33 3.03 -0.14 -2.88
CA CYS A 33 2.01 -1.19 -2.87
C CYS A 33 1.50 -1.55 -1.47
N ASP A 34 2.28 -1.26 -0.42
CA ASP A 34 2.02 -1.62 0.98
C ASP A 34 1.70 -3.11 1.25
N MET A 35 2.07 -3.96 0.30
CA MET A 35 1.85 -5.40 0.26
C MET A 35 3.16 -6.18 0.30
N ARG A 36 4.21 -5.61 0.92
CA ARG A 36 5.52 -6.27 1.03
C ARG A 36 5.38 -7.69 1.56
N GLY A 37 6.06 -8.62 0.89
CA GLY A 37 6.05 -10.03 1.28
C GLY A 37 4.82 -10.82 0.82
N LEU A 38 3.98 -10.29 -0.07
CA LEU A 38 2.93 -11.08 -0.74
C LEU A 38 3.35 -11.58 -2.13
N LEU A 39 2.83 -12.77 -2.45
CA LEU A 39 2.62 -13.25 -3.81
C LEU A 39 1.12 -13.26 -4.09
N ILE A 40 0.71 -12.55 -5.14
CA ILE A 40 -0.66 -12.54 -5.65
C ILE A 40 -0.70 -13.37 -6.94
N ASP A 41 -1.60 -14.35 -6.99
CA ASP A 41 -1.99 -15.06 -8.20
C ASP A 41 -3.28 -14.44 -8.72
N ARG A 42 -3.14 -13.50 -9.65
CA ARG A 42 -4.25 -12.70 -10.17
C ARG A 42 -5.24 -13.54 -10.98
N LYS A 43 -4.75 -14.60 -11.63
CA LYS A 43 -5.59 -15.49 -12.44
C LYS A 43 -6.51 -16.35 -11.58
N GLN A 44 -6.03 -16.76 -10.41
CA GLN A 44 -6.80 -17.60 -9.49
C GLN A 44 -7.49 -16.82 -8.37
N GLY A 45 -7.31 -15.50 -8.29
CA GLY A 45 -7.96 -14.65 -7.29
C GLY A 45 -7.55 -14.99 -5.87
N LYS A 46 -6.24 -15.14 -5.65
CA LYS A 46 -5.68 -15.56 -4.35
C LYS A 46 -4.31 -14.95 -4.07
N ALA A 47 -3.97 -14.83 -2.80
CA ALA A 47 -2.69 -14.35 -2.33
C ALA A 47 -2.13 -15.27 -1.24
N ARG A 48 -0.83 -15.19 -1.02
CA ARG A 48 -0.18 -15.76 0.17
C ARG A 48 1.07 -14.98 0.52
N TYR A 49 1.56 -15.18 1.73
CA TYR A 49 2.89 -14.71 2.08
C TYR A 49 3.98 -15.38 1.24
N VAL A 50 5.09 -14.68 1.10
CA VAL A 50 6.39 -15.20 0.68
C VAL A 50 7.42 -14.74 1.70
N TRP A 51 8.52 -15.49 1.82
CA TRP A 51 9.62 -15.15 2.74
C TRP A 51 9.21 -15.04 4.23
N GLN A 52 8.25 -15.84 4.71
CA GLN A 52 7.84 -15.83 6.13
C GLN A 52 8.95 -16.19 7.13
N SER A 53 10.11 -16.67 6.69
CA SER A 53 11.26 -16.84 7.57
C SER A 53 12.02 -15.53 7.80
N ASP A 54 11.74 -14.49 7.01
CA ASP A 54 12.37 -13.18 7.13
C ASP A 54 11.58 -12.29 8.11
N PRO A 55 12.19 -11.90 9.25
CA PRO A 55 11.52 -11.06 10.24
C PRO A 55 11.16 -9.66 9.72
N PHE A 56 11.85 -9.14 8.69
CA PHE A 56 11.51 -7.85 8.07
C PHE A 56 10.28 -7.96 7.16
N MET A 57 10.07 -9.12 6.52
CA MET A 57 8.90 -9.37 5.68
C MET A 57 7.64 -9.64 6.49
N ASN A 58 7.79 -10.22 7.68
CA ASN A 58 6.67 -10.49 8.59
C ASN A 58 6.28 -9.32 9.49
N ARG A 59 7.05 -8.24 9.51
CA ARG A 59 6.74 -7.08 10.34
C ARG A 59 5.45 -6.44 9.84
N LEU A 60 4.56 -6.04 10.74
CA LEU A 60 3.43 -5.15 10.44
C LEU A 60 3.94 -3.70 10.52
N ASP A 61 4.10 -3.06 9.37
CA ASP A 61 4.43 -1.64 9.22
C ASP A 61 3.76 -1.06 7.96
N SER A 62 3.99 0.22 7.64
CA SER A 62 3.35 0.87 6.49
C SER A 62 3.58 0.09 5.20
N GLY A 63 4.78 -0.44 4.95
CA GLY A 63 5.05 -1.16 3.71
C GLY A 63 4.42 -2.56 3.61
N SER A 64 3.78 -3.07 4.67
CA SER A 64 3.23 -4.43 4.71
C SER A 64 1.82 -4.54 5.29
N PHE A 65 1.20 -3.44 5.72
CA PHE A 65 -0.08 -3.53 6.45
C PHE A 65 -1.19 -4.17 5.61
N LEU A 66 -1.22 -3.94 4.29
CA LEU A 66 -2.18 -4.61 3.40
C LEU A 66 -1.86 -6.09 3.27
N ALA A 67 -0.59 -6.49 3.29
CA ALA A 67 -0.21 -7.90 3.33
C ALA A 67 -0.86 -8.60 4.53
N HIS A 68 -0.75 -7.99 5.71
CA HIS A 68 -1.38 -8.50 6.93
C HIS A 68 -2.91 -8.45 6.87
N ALA A 69 -3.50 -7.37 6.36
CA ALA A 69 -4.95 -7.25 6.24
C ALA A 69 -5.54 -8.33 5.31
N ILE A 70 -4.89 -8.59 4.17
CA ILE A 70 -5.29 -9.62 3.22
C ILE A 70 -5.18 -11.00 3.86
N MET A 71 -4.03 -11.31 4.44
CA MET A 71 -3.77 -12.66 4.95
C MET A 71 -4.63 -13.02 6.17
N ASN A 72 -5.14 -12.03 6.91
CA ASN A 72 -6.10 -12.21 8.00
C ASN A 72 -7.57 -12.15 7.55
N GLY A 73 -7.85 -12.07 6.24
CA GLY A 73 -9.21 -12.00 5.71
C GLY A 73 -9.96 -10.70 6.06
N ILE A 74 -9.24 -9.66 6.46
CA ILE A 74 -9.80 -8.32 6.68
C ILE A 74 -10.11 -7.70 5.32
N VAL A 75 -9.17 -7.76 4.38
CA VAL A 75 -9.32 -7.26 3.01
C VAL A 75 -9.38 -8.45 2.05
N THR A 76 -10.44 -8.53 1.25
CA THR A 76 -10.62 -9.58 0.23
C THR A 76 -10.80 -8.99 -1.18
N GLY A 77 -11.04 -7.69 -1.29
CA GLY A 77 -10.97 -6.92 -2.54
C GLY A 77 -9.95 -5.80 -2.39
N LEU A 78 -9.00 -5.70 -3.33
CA LEU A 78 -8.04 -4.61 -3.36
C LEU A 78 -7.87 -4.11 -4.79
N ARG A 79 -8.05 -2.81 -4.95
CA ARG A 79 -7.72 -2.08 -6.16
C ARG A 79 -6.64 -1.08 -5.85
N TRP A 80 -5.44 -1.35 -6.33
CA TRP A 80 -4.29 -0.46 -6.15
C TRP A 80 -4.22 0.53 -7.30
N VAL A 81 -4.24 1.82 -6.97
CA VAL A 81 -4.21 2.94 -7.89
C VAL A 81 -2.91 3.71 -7.65
N HIS A 82 -2.13 3.92 -8.70
CA HIS A 82 -0.87 4.67 -8.60
C HIS A 82 -0.65 5.53 -9.85
N ASP A 83 0.33 6.44 -9.79
CA ASP A 83 0.78 7.21 -10.94
C ASP A 83 1.75 6.40 -11.83
N ASP A 84 2.01 6.87 -13.04
CA ASP A 84 3.05 6.37 -13.94
C ASP A 84 4.45 6.38 -13.30
N PHE A 85 4.67 7.31 -12.36
CA PHE A 85 5.91 7.40 -11.58
C PHE A 85 5.88 6.57 -10.29
N GLY A 86 4.74 6.02 -9.90
CA GLY A 86 4.60 5.13 -8.76
C GLY A 86 4.65 3.66 -9.16
N GLY A 87 4.06 2.81 -8.33
CA GLY A 87 3.89 1.40 -8.63
C GLY A 87 5.16 0.56 -8.44
N ARG A 88 5.11 -0.68 -8.94
CA ARG A 88 6.15 -1.71 -8.71
C ARG A 88 7.56 -1.33 -9.17
N LYS A 89 7.67 -0.36 -10.08
CA LYS A 89 8.95 0.11 -10.65
C LYS A 89 9.78 0.87 -9.61
N TYR A 90 9.12 1.58 -8.71
CA TYR A 90 9.75 2.43 -7.70
C TYR A 90 9.64 1.85 -6.30
N ASP A 91 8.74 0.89 -6.12
CA ASP A 91 8.64 0.11 -4.92
C ASP A 91 9.88 -0.79 -4.72
N GLU A 92 10.47 -0.76 -3.53
CA GLU A 92 11.74 -1.41 -3.22
C GLU A 92 11.69 -2.94 -3.42
N LEU A 93 12.85 -3.60 -3.24
CA LEU A 93 13.13 -5.01 -3.57
C LEU A 93 12.06 -6.04 -3.19
N TYR A 94 11.26 -5.74 -2.18
CA TYR A 94 10.30 -6.64 -1.57
C TYR A 94 8.83 -6.24 -1.84
N CYS A 95 8.59 -5.37 -2.82
CA CYS A 95 7.26 -5.12 -3.40
C CYS A 95 6.55 -6.44 -3.72
N VAL A 96 5.22 -6.40 -3.71
CA VAL A 96 4.34 -7.49 -4.11
C VAL A 96 4.83 -8.23 -5.35
N LYS A 97 4.76 -9.56 -5.30
CA LYS A 97 5.04 -10.46 -6.43
C LYS A 97 3.77 -10.88 -7.13
N TYR A 98 3.85 -11.09 -8.43
CA TYR A 98 2.79 -11.67 -9.25
C TYR A 98 3.19 -13.05 -9.78
N GLU A 99 2.20 -13.85 -10.19
CA GLU A 99 2.43 -15.17 -10.76
C GLU A 99 3.26 -15.16 -12.05
N THR A 100 3.35 -14.00 -12.70
CA THR A 100 4.14 -13.78 -13.93
C THR A 100 5.59 -13.42 -13.66
N ASP A 101 5.95 -13.09 -12.42
CA ASP A 101 7.31 -12.70 -12.07
C ASP A 101 8.21 -13.94 -12.11
N PHE A 102 9.38 -13.81 -12.75
CA PHE A 102 10.35 -14.90 -12.77
C PHE A 102 10.78 -15.29 -11.35
N THR A 103 10.83 -14.28 -10.47
CA THR A 103 11.21 -14.42 -9.07
C THR A 103 10.09 -15.01 -8.18
N ALA A 104 8.87 -15.18 -8.72
CA ALA A 104 7.77 -15.85 -8.01
C ALA A 104 7.81 -17.39 -8.13
N LEU A 105 8.53 -17.93 -9.13
CA LEU A 105 8.53 -19.35 -9.45
C LEU A 105 8.86 -20.28 -8.27
N PRO A 106 9.90 -20.01 -7.43
CA PRO A 106 10.20 -20.88 -6.30
C PRO A 106 9.04 -20.96 -5.31
N PHE A 107 8.34 -19.85 -5.11
CA PHE A 107 7.17 -19.83 -4.25
C PHE A 107 6.06 -20.64 -4.89
N LEU A 108 5.70 -20.36 -6.15
CA LEU A 108 4.63 -21.06 -6.88
C LEU A 108 4.75 -22.58 -6.84
N LEU A 109 5.98 -23.11 -6.87
CA LEU A 109 6.26 -24.55 -6.80
C LEU A 109 6.26 -25.13 -5.37
N MET A 110 6.45 -24.29 -4.34
CA MET A 110 6.43 -24.70 -2.95
C MET A 110 5.01 -24.65 -2.38
N ASP A 111 4.39 -25.81 -2.21
CA ASP A 111 2.99 -25.95 -1.74
C ASP A 111 2.84 -25.94 -0.20
N ARG A 112 3.71 -25.21 0.51
CA ARG A 112 3.77 -25.29 1.99
C ARG A 112 2.90 -24.26 2.71
N GLN A 113 2.29 -23.32 2.00
CA GLN A 113 1.62 -22.18 2.63
C GLN A 113 0.18 -22.03 2.15
N SER A 114 -0.69 -21.68 3.09
CA SER A 114 -2.11 -21.45 2.84
C SER A 114 -2.33 -20.25 1.94
N TRP A 115 -3.15 -20.45 0.92
CA TRP A 115 -3.66 -19.38 0.07
C TRP A 115 -4.89 -18.74 0.71
N THR A 116 -5.01 -17.43 0.58
CA THR A 116 -6.17 -16.63 0.97
C THR A 116 -6.81 -16.05 -0.29
N SER A 117 -8.15 -16.01 -0.36
CA SER A 117 -8.84 -15.43 -1.51
C SER A 117 -8.65 -13.91 -1.56
N LEU A 118 -8.39 -13.38 -2.74
CA LEU A 118 -8.20 -11.95 -3.00
C LEU A 118 -8.64 -11.61 -4.43
N THR A 119 -9.58 -10.68 -4.56
CA THR A 119 -9.82 -9.97 -5.82
C THR A 119 -8.85 -8.80 -5.90
N PHE A 120 -7.90 -8.85 -6.83
CA PHE A 120 -6.86 -7.84 -6.96
C PHE A 120 -6.87 -7.19 -8.35
N THR A 121 -6.83 -5.86 -8.38
CA THR A 121 -6.67 -5.08 -9.62
C THR A 121 -5.66 -3.95 -9.41
N GLU A 122 -4.91 -3.64 -10.46
CA GLU A 122 -3.95 -2.53 -10.52
C GLU A 122 -4.45 -1.55 -11.59
N GLN A 123 -4.43 -0.26 -11.29
CA GLN A 123 -4.89 0.80 -12.16
C GLN A 123 -3.96 2.02 -12.06
N THR A 124 -3.84 2.75 -13.16
CA THR A 124 -3.20 4.07 -13.13
C THR A 124 -4.20 5.14 -12.70
N PHE A 125 -3.70 6.31 -12.25
CA PHE A 125 -4.55 7.48 -12.02
C PHE A 125 -5.37 7.89 -13.24
N ALA A 126 -4.82 7.72 -14.44
CA ALA A 126 -5.49 8.07 -15.70
C ALA A 126 -6.74 7.21 -15.95
N ASP A 127 -6.73 5.96 -15.49
CA ASP A 127 -7.84 5.01 -15.63
C ASP A 127 -8.75 4.96 -14.39
N TRP A 128 -8.46 5.78 -13.38
CA TRP A 128 -9.16 5.74 -12.11
C TRP A 128 -10.35 6.72 -12.10
N ASP A 129 -11.56 6.21 -11.85
CA ASP A 129 -12.78 7.03 -11.74
C ASP A 129 -13.27 7.21 -10.28
N GLY A 130 -12.43 6.90 -9.30
CA GLY A 130 -12.80 6.89 -7.89
C GLY A 130 -13.06 5.48 -7.32
N PRO A 131 -13.30 5.34 -6.00
CA PRO A 131 -13.75 4.09 -5.38
C PRO A 131 -15.09 3.62 -5.98
N LEU A 132 -15.22 2.31 -6.18
CA LEU A 132 -16.49 1.67 -6.58
C LEU A 132 -17.46 1.62 -5.40
N GLN A 133 -18.73 1.36 -5.69
CA GLN A 133 -19.75 1.20 -4.65
C GLN A 133 -19.34 0.07 -3.68
N GLY A 134 -19.37 0.38 -2.38
CA GLY A 134 -18.98 -0.55 -1.31
C GLY A 134 -17.48 -0.61 -1.03
N GLU A 135 -16.65 0.15 -1.75
CA GLU A 135 -15.23 0.26 -1.45
C GLU A 135 -14.94 1.29 -0.37
N HIS A 136 -13.97 0.97 0.47
CA HIS A 136 -13.28 1.92 1.33
C HIS A 136 -12.14 2.57 0.56
N LEU A 137 -11.94 3.88 0.73
CA LEU A 137 -10.84 4.61 0.12
C LEU A 137 -9.67 4.73 1.10
N SER A 138 -8.50 4.23 0.72
CA SER A 138 -7.22 4.45 1.41
C SER A 138 -6.35 5.32 0.52
N LEU A 139 -5.89 6.47 1.02
CA LEU A 139 -5.02 7.41 0.31
C LEU A 139 -3.70 7.55 1.08
N ASP A 140 -2.56 7.20 0.48
CA ASP A 140 -1.29 7.79 0.93
C ASP A 140 -1.16 9.18 0.33
N TRP A 141 -0.61 10.10 1.12
CA TRP A 141 -0.25 11.40 0.62
C TRP A 141 0.84 11.35 -0.45
N ASP A 142 1.77 10.40 -0.40
CA ASP A 142 2.82 10.29 -1.42
C ASP A 142 2.28 9.89 -2.80
N GLY A 143 1.12 9.24 -2.88
CA GLY A 143 0.39 8.97 -4.12
C GLY A 143 -0.11 10.25 -4.81
N ILE A 144 -0.30 11.35 -4.06
CA ILE A 144 -0.78 12.65 -4.59
C ILE A 144 0.37 13.67 -4.62
N ALA A 145 1.30 13.55 -3.68
CA ALA A 145 2.31 14.53 -3.37
C ALA A 145 3.61 13.85 -2.94
N TYR A 146 4.18 13.06 -3.85
CA TYR A 146 5.50 12.49 -3.71
C TYR A 146 6.57 13.60 -3.55
N ALA A 147 7.66 13.30 -2.86
CA ALA A 147 8.70 14.25 -2.47
C ALA A 147 9.25 15.09 -3.63
N ASP A 148 9.37 14.47 -4.82
CA ASP A 148 9.94 15.11 -6.02
C ASP A 148 8.90 15.81 -6.91
N TYR A 149 7.60 15.77 -6.56
CA TYR A 149 6.57 16.42 -7.36
C TYR A 149 6.58 17.93 -7.18
N ASP A 150 6.39 18.67 -8.28
CA ASP A 150 6.24 20.11 -8.20
C ASP A 150 4.85 20.50 -7.68
N LYS A 151 4.75 21.68 -7.06
CA LYS A 151 3.51 22.15 -6.43
C LYS A 151 2.32 22.28 -7.39
N ASN A 152 2.54 22.58 -8.67
CA ASN A 152 1.45 22.71 -9.62
C ASN A 152 0.88 21.34 -9.96
N HIS A 153 1.74 20.35 -10.13
CA HIS A 153 1.33 18.96 -10.31
C HIS A 153 0.52 18.44 -9.12
N ILE A 154 1.01 18.67 -7.88
CA ILE A 154 0.30 18.28 -6.65
C ILE A 154 -1.09 18.91 -6.58
N ARG A 155 -1.19 20.23 -6.80
CA ARG A 155 -2.48 20.93 -6.78
C ARG A 155 -3.45 20.43 -7.84
N ARG A 156 -2.95 20.06 -9.02
CA ARG A 156 -3.78 19.47 -10.07
C ARG A 156 -4.36 18.12 -9.60
N LEU A 157 -3.53 17.23 -9.04
CA LEU A 157 -4.00 15.94 -8.50
C LEU A 157 -4.99 16.12 -7.35
N MET A 158 -4.72 17.05 -6.42
CA MET A 158 -5.65 17.40 -5.35
C MET A 158 -7.02 17.82 -5.93
N ALA A 159 -7.01 18.74 -6.91
CA ALA A 159 -8.23 19.22 -7.55
C ALA A 159 -8.98 18.09 -8.26
N GLU A 160 -8.28 17.25 -9.03
CA GLU A 160 -8.87 16.10 -9.72
C GLU A 160 -9.60 15.16 -8.73
N ILE A 161 -8.99 14.83 -7.59
CA ILE A 161 -9.63 13.99 -6.55
C ILE A 161 -10.83 14.70 -5.91
N LEU A 162 -10.69 16.00 -5.59
CA LEU A 162 -11.73 16.78 -4.93
C LEU A 162 -12.92 17.10 -5.86
N GLU A 163 -12.72 17.12 -7.18
CA GLU A 163 -13.79 17.36 -8.16
C GLU A 163 -14.49 16.06 -8.60
N ARG A 164 -13.80 14.92 -8.58
CA ARG A 164 -14.34 13.64 -9.07
C ARG A 164 -15.53 13.13 -8.25
N GLU A 165 -16.61 12.72 -8.88
CA GLU A 165 -17.81 12.26 -8.15
C GLU A 165 -17.70 10.79 -7.72
N PHE A 166 -17.58 10.53 -6.42
CA PHE A 166 -17.57 9.19 -5.84
C PHE A 166 -18.07 9.18 -4.39
N ILE A 167 -18.53 8.03 -3.89
CA ILE A 167 -19.07 7.86 -2.54
C ILE A 167 -18.47 6.57 -1.92
N PRO A 168 -17.36 6.68 -1.15
CA PRO A 168 -16.78 5.53 -0.47
C PRO A 168 -17.53 5.21 0.84
N GLU A 169 -17.33 4.00 1.37
CA GLU A 169 -17.87 3.62 2.69
C GLU A 169 -17.17 4.40 3.82
N SER A 170 -15.85 4.56 3.70
CA SER A 170 -15.03 5.43 4.54
C SER A 170 -13.76 5.87 3.80
N ILE A 171 -13.11 6.90 4.33
CA ILE A 171 -11.88 7.46 3.78
C ILE A 171 -10.79 7.39 4.86
N PHE A 172 -9.63 6.87 4.49
CA PHE A 172 -8.43 6.82 5.31
C PHE A 172 -7.35 7.57 4.55
N VAL A 173 -6.70 8.54 5.20
CA VAL A 173 -5.61 9.31 4.59
C VAL A 173 -4.39 9.22 5.50
N SER A 174 -3.26 8.83 4.95
CA SER A 174 -1.99 8.78 5.67
C SER A 174 -0.99 9.80 5.11
N ARG A 175 0.04 10.12 5.90
CA ARG A 175 1.14 10.98 5.45
C ARG A 175 2.49 10.47 5.96
N SER A 176 3.01 9.43 5.31
CA SER A 176 4.33 8.86 5.61
C SER A 176 5.45 9.86 5.28
N HIS A 177 6.04 10.49 6.30
CA HIS A 177 6.94 11.65 6.11
C HIS A 177 8.13 11.38 5.16
N GLU A 178 8.64 10.15 5.11
CA GLU A 178 9.84 9.79 4.36
C GLU A 178 9.71 9.98 2.83
N TYR A 179 8.51 9.83 2.28
CA TYR A 179 8.24 9.86 0.83
C TYR A 179 7.40 11.07 0.39
N CYS A 180 6.80 11.76 1.35
CA CYS A 180 5.88 12.87 1.12
C CYS A 180 6.61 14.20 0.83
N HIS A 181 6.00 15.02 -0.03
CA HIS A 181 6.39 16.40 -0.25
C HIS A 181 6.44 17.18 1.10
N PRO A 182 7.48 17.99 1.34
CA PRO A 182 7.74 18.59 2.66
C PRO A 182 6.73 19.68 3.04
N ASP A 183 6.03 20.26 2.06
CA ASP A 183 5.05 21.32 2.30
C ASP A 183 3.76 20.80 2.95
N LYS A 184 3.67 20.95 4.27
CA LYS A 184 2.49 20.56 5.06
C LYS A 184 1.25 21.41 4.77
N THR A 185 1.38 22.58 4.14
CA THR A 185 0.21 23.42 3.84
C THR A 185 -0.70 22.77 2.81
N LEU A 186 -0.12 22.11 1.79
CA LEU A 186 -0.87 21.37 0.77
C LEU A 186 -1.61 20.17 1.37
N TRP A 187 -1.00 19.48 2.33
CA TRP A 187 -1.64 18.41 3.08
C TRP A 187 -2.88 18.90 3.84
N LEU A 188 -2.75 19.99 4.60
CA LEU A 188 -3.85 20.56 5.36
C LEU A 188 -4.98 21.06 4.44
N GLU A 189 -4.63 21.73 3.34
CA GLU A 189 -5.56 22.15 2.29
C GLU A 189 -6.35 20.96 1.72
N PHE A 190 -5.67 19.84 1.46
CA PHE A 190 -6.30 18.63 0.96
C PHE A 190 -7.29 18.03 1.97
N ILE A 191 -6.91 17.92 3.25
CA ILE A 191 -7.79 17.41 4.30
C ILE A 191 -9.03 18.30 4.48
N GLU A 192 -8.86 19.62 4.52
CA GLU A 192 -10.01 20.56 4.57
C GLU A 192 -10.92 20.38 3.34
N GLY A 193 -10.34 20.19 2.15
CA GLY A 193 -11.09 19.90 0.94
C GLY A 193 -11.94 18.62 1.06
N LEU A 194 -11.38 17.54 1.61
CA LEU A 194 -12.12 16.30 1.86
C LEU A 194 -13.24 16.49 2.89
N GLU A 195 -12.98 17.20 4.00
CA GLU A 195 -14.00 17.52 5.00
C GLU A 195 -15.17 18.30 4.40
N GLN A 196 -14.89 19.31 3.57
CA GLN A 196 -15.91 20.11 2.89
C GLN A 196 -16.70 19.30 1.88
N LYS A 197 -16.01 18.57 0.99
CA LYS A 197 -16.62 17.72 -0.05
C LYS A 197 -17.60 16.73 0.56
N PHE A 198 -17.18 16.08 1.63
CA PHE A 198 -17.91 14.96 2.22
C PHE A 198 -18.74 15.33 3.46
N LYS A 199 -18.75 16.62 3.83
CA LYS A 199 -19.50 17.16 4.98
C LYS A 199 -19.26 16.38 6.26
N THR A 200 -18.00 16.02 6.49
CA THR A 200 -17.56 15.22 7.64
C THR A 200 -16.35 15.87 8.30
N LYS A 201 -16.04 15.46 9.54
CA LYS A 201 -14.84 15.92 10.25
C LYS A 201 -13.81 14.80 10.30
N ALA A 202 -12.55 15.16 10.15
CA ALA A 202 -11.42 14.28 10.28
C ALA A 202 -11.28 13.76 11.72
N VAL A 203 -11.05 12.45 11.84
CA VAL A 203 -10.70 11.76 13.09
C VAL A 203 -9.24 11.34 12.98
N TYR A 204 -8.39 11.87 13.85
CA TYR A 204 -6.96 11.57 13.85
C TYR A 204 -6.69 10.29 14.64
N LEU A 205 -6.06 9.32 13.99
CA LEU A 205 -5.63 8.06 14.58
C LEU A 205 -4.33 8.25 15.37
N PRO A 206 -4.11 7.49 16.47
CA PRO A 206 -2.89 7.59 17.24
C PRO A 206 -1.68 7.11 16.42
N SER A 207 -0.59 7.89 16.45
CA SER A 207 0.68 7.50 15.84
C SER A 207 1.27 6.29 16.58
N LYS A 208 1.80 5.32 15.84
CA LYS A 208 2.38 4.10 16.40
C LYS A 208 3.90 4.17 16.29
N VAL A 209 4.61 4.17 17.42
CA VAL A 209 6.06 4.04 17.40
C VAL A 209 6.40 2.56 17.25
N LEU A 210 6.78 2.15 16.05
CA LEU A 210 7.21 0.77 15.81
C LEU A 210 8.59 0.54 16.45
N ALA A 211 8.73 -0.50 17.27
CA ALA A 211 10.00 -0.87 17.87
C ALA A 211 11.05 -1.16 16.78
N GLN A 212 12.28 -0.66 16.97
CA GLN A 212 13.39 -0.97 16.07
C GLN A 212 13.65 -2.47 16.05
N VAL A 213 13.68 -3.06 14.86
CA VAL A 213 14.08 -4.45 14.67
C VAL A 213 15.60 -4.49 14.65
N TYR A 214 16.21 -5.05 15.69
CA TYR A 214 17.61 -5.41 15.67
C TYR A 214 17.75 -6.81 15.07
N PRO A 215 18.28 -6.95 13.85
CA PRO A 215 18.45 -8.26 13.25
C PRO A 215 19.38 -9.13 14.10
N SER A 216 18.83 -10.18 14.74
CA SER A 216 19.59 -11.33 15.24
C SER A 216 19.90 -12.33 14.11
N VAL A 217 20.15 -11.85 12.90
CA VAL A 217 20.39 -12.70 11.73
C VAL A 217 21.88 -12.93 11.54
N SER A 218 22.23 -14.17 11.22
CA SER A 218 23.59 -14.60 10.94
C SER A 218 24.22 -13.77 9.82
N TRP A 219 25.54 -13.63 9.85
CA TRP A 219 26.30 -12.93 8.81
C TRP A 219 26.06 -13.50 7.40
N THR A 220 25.84 -14.82 7.30
CA THR A 220 25.48 -15.51 6.06
C THR A 220 24.13 -15.07 5.49
N TRP A 221 23.13 -14.82 6.34
CA TRP A 221 21.83 -14.31 5.93
C TRP A 221 21.95 -12.88 5.38
N LYS A 222 22.78 -12.03 6.02
CA LYS A 222 23.05 -10.67 5.54
C LYS A 222 23.69 -10.68 4.15
N ILE A 223 24.65 -11.59 3.89
CA ILE A 223 25.30 -11.71 2.57
C ILE A 223 24.32 -12.18 1.51
N TYR A 224 23.52 -13.21 1.80
CA TYR A 224 22.52 -13.71 0.88
C TYR A 224 21.52 -12.62 0.49
N HIS A 225 20.95 -11.92 1.49
CA HIS A 225 20.04 -10.81 1.24
C HIS A 225 20.73 -9.66 0.50
N LEU A 226 21.99 -9.32 0.79
CA LEU A 226 22.71 -8.29 0.04
C LEU A 226 22.91 -8.67 -1.44
N MET A 227 23.29 -9.91 -1.72
CA MET A 227 23.48 -10.38 -3.09
C MET A 227 22.15 -10.47 -3.84
N GLU A 228 21.13 -11.09 -3.24
CA GLU A 228 19.78 -11.15 -3.78
C GLU A 228 19.23 -9.72 -3.98
N TYR A 229 19.47 -8.81 -3.04
CA TYR A 229 19.13 -7.39 -3.15
C TYR A 229 19.80 -6.69 -4.32
N HIS A 230 21.10 -6.84 -4.51
CA HIS A 230 21.76 -6.20 -5.63
C HIS A 230 21.29 -6.76 -6.99
N ILE A 231 21.08 -8.07 -7.08
CA ILE A 231 20.64 -8.73 -8.31
C ILE A 231 19.19 -8.37 -8.64
N LEU A 232 18.26 -8.52 -7.69
CA LEU A 232 16.84 -8.20 -7.88
C LEU A 232 16.63 -6.71 -8.19
N ARG A 233 17.40 -5.82 -7.55
CA ARG A 233 17.33 -4.37 -7.83
C ARG A 233 17.82 -4.05 -9.24
N LEU A 234 18.90 -4.69 -9.70
CA LEU A 234 19.39 -4.53 -11.07
C LEU A 234 18.37 -5.06 -12.08
N MET A 235 17.80 -6.24 -11.83
CA MET A 235 16.76 -6.85 -12.68
C MET A 235 15.54 -5.91 -12.81
N ARG A 236 15.04 -5.36 -11.71
CA ARG A 236 13.90 -4.44 -11.74
C ARG A 236 14.19 -3.13 -12.48
N ARG A 237 15.39 -2.57 -12.33
CA ARG A 237 15.80 -1.36 -13.07
C ARG A 237 15.77 -1.55 -14.59
N VAL A 238 15.91 -2.78 -15.07
CA VAL A 238 15.80 -3.12 -16.50
C VAL A 238 14.44 -3.73 -16.86
N GLY A 239 13.44 -3.64 -15.97
CA GLY A 239 12.07 -4.10 -16.22
C GLY A 239 11.83 -5.59 -16.05
N ILE A 240 12.75 -6.31 -15.39
CA ILE A 240 12.61 -7.74 -15.08
C ILE A 240 12.09 -7.88 -13.65
N TYR A 241 10.92 -8.50 -13.51
CA TYR A 241 10.23 -8.76 -12.23
C TYR A 241 10.26 -10.25 -11.87
#